data_AF-A0A7H5ETQ2-F1
#
_entry.id   AF-A0A7H5ETQ2-F1
#
_cell.length_a   1.000
_cell.length_b   1.000
_cell.length_c   1.000
_cell.angle_alpha   90.00
_cell.angle_beta   90.00
_cell.angle_gamma   90.00
#
_symmetry.space_group_name_H-M   'P 1'
#
loop_
_entity.id
_entity.type
_entity.pdbx_description
1 polymer ?
#
loop_
_entity_poly.entity_id
_entity_poly.type
_entity_poly.pdbx_seq_one_letter_code
_entity_poly.pdbx_strand_id
1 'polypeptide(L)'
;MKSLFFLQSFSPPIILSFYPLPNHPAPARMRPKNHESMTFRNLATYLSFLCLLSLVACGGPQPEAASTDKGVASTEAPDLMEKEEVVRDVIEHTQEANPEFVAEEKLPVKPVAAAGTEQPTKTTTAPKAPKPAPTTQPAASSSPATAEKPADQSVSSEERTTEVTTAAEPAPQAPTPPDHSAWNALLKQYVSTSGDVNYARLKNQEAALDAYLATLAEATPDKDWGRNASMAYWINAYNAFTVKRILDNWPVKSIMDLDGGKTWDVKWIDLDGKTYSLNQIEHEILRPKYGDPRIHFAVNCAAASCPPLANRAFTASNLNGMLESLTRKFINNGRYNQIEAGAVKVSKIFDWYGSDFGDLRTYLNKYLDDPIAESTEIQFRDYDWSLNN
;
A
#
# COMPACT_ATOMS: atom_id res chain seq x y z
N MET A 1 35.14 -26.23 -63.77
CA MET A 1 36.10 -25.17 -64.14
C MET A 1 35.32 -23.93 -64.57
N LYS A 2 35.78 -22.75 -64.12
CA LYS A 2 35.28 -21.38 -64.38
C LYS A 2 34.02 -20.98 -63.59
N SER A 3 33.92 -19.81 -62.96
CA SER A 3 34.90 -18.81 -62.52
C SER A 3 34.16 -17.89 -61.54
N LEU A 4 34.81 -17.53 -60.43
CA LEU A 4 34.38 -16.47 -59.50
C LEU A 4 34.28 -15.13 -60.24
N PHE A 5 33.26 -14.34 -59.93
CA PHE A 5 33.33 -12.88 -59.97
C PHE A 5 32.69 -12.30 -58.70
N PHE A 6 33.51 -11.58 -57.96
CA PHE A 6 33.27 -10.90 -56.70
C PHE A 6 32.84 -9.47 -57.06
N LEU A 7 31.61 -9.05 -56.72
CA LEU A 7 31.21 -7.64 -56.78
C LEU A 7 31.38 -7.02 -55.39
N GLN A 8 32.39 -6.15 -55.27
CA GLN A 8 32.53 -5.21 -54.17
C GLN A 8 31.46 -4.11 -54.30
N SER A 9 30.64 -3.95 -53.26
CA SER A 9 29.75 -2.80 -53.10
C SER A 9 30.47 -1.74 -52.26
N PHE A 10 30.77 -0.60 -52.88
CA PHE A 10 31.27 0.60 -52.23
C PHE A 10 30.07 1.49 -51.83
N SER A 11 29.89 1.72 -50.53
CA SER A 11 28.98 2.74 -50.00
C SER A 11 29.55 4.14 -50.22
N PRO A 12 28.76 5.13 -50.70
CA PRO A 12 29.18 6.52 -50.77
C PRO A 12 29.08 7.23 -49.39
N PRO A 13 29.87 8.30 -49.17
CA PRO A 13 29.90 9.00 -47.88
C PRO A 13 28.66 9.89 -47.65
N ILE A 14 28.14 9.86 -46.43
CA ILE A 14 27.07 10.75 -45.95
C ILE A 14 27.67 12.14 -45.70
N ILE A 15 27.22 13.12 -46.48
CA ILE A 15 27.52 14.55 -46.30
C ILE A 15 26.60 15.09 -45.19
N LEU A 16 27.18 15.48 -44.06
CA LEU A 16 26.52 16.24 -42.99
C LEU A 16 26.34 17.70 -43.45
N SER A 17 25.12 18.07 -43.84
CA SER A 17 24.73 19.46 -44.09
C SER A 17 24.34 20.13 -42.76
N PHE A 18 25.14 21.09 -42.32
CA PHE A 18 24.83 21.99 -41.21
C PHE A 18 23.85 23.07 -41.69
N TYR A 19 22.60 23.01 -41.22
CA TYR A 19 21.65 24.12 -41.32
C TYR A 19 21.79 25.05 -40.09
N PRO A 20 21.87 26.37 -40.28
CA PRO A 20 21.91 27.34 -39.17
C PRO A 20 20.53 27.51 -38.54
N LEU A 21 20.47 27.46 -37.20
CA LEU A 21 19.29 27.73 -36.39
C LEU A 21 18.94 29.24 -36.38
N PRO A 22 17.65 29.61 -36.37
CA PRO A 22 17.23 31.00 -36.20
C PRO A 22 17.36 31.47 -34.74
N ASN A 23 17.91 32.67 -34.57
CA ASN A 23 18.09 33.40 -33.32
C ASN A 23 16.74 33.73 -32.64
N HIS A 24 16.51 33.16 -31.44
CA HIS A 24 15.51 33.66 -30.50
C HIS A 24 16.16 34.61 -29.48
N PRO A 25 15.55 35.76 -29.15
CA PRO A 25 16.06 36.68 -28.14
C PRO A 25 15.89 36.11 -26.72
N ALA A 26 16.96 36.17 -25.94
CA ALA A 26 17.00 35.73 -24.54
C ALA A 26 16.10 36.59 -23.63
N PRO A 27 15.41 35.99 -22.65
CA PRO A 27 14.71 36.75 -21.62
C PRO A 27 15.69 37.47 -20.69
N ALA A 28 15.34 38.71 -20.34
CA ALA A 28 16.14 39.63 -19.56
C ALA A 28 16.55 39.07 -18.19
N ARG A 29 17.86 39.13 -17.89
CA ARG A 29 18.42 38.95 -16.55
C ARG A 29 17.87 40.02 -15.61
N MET A 30 17.02 39.63 -14.65
CA MET A 30 16.81 40.43 -13.45
C MET A 30 18.09 40.45 -12.62
N ARG A 31 18.56 41.66 -12.30
CA ARG A 31 19.67 41.90 -11.37
C ARG A 31 19.22 41.59 -9.94
N PRO A 32 20.07 40.99 -9.09
CA PRO A 32 19.83 40.90 -7.66
C PRO A 32 19.99 42.30 -7.03
N LYS A 33 19.03 42.71 -6.21
CA LYS A 33 19.20 43.83 -5.28
C LYS A 33 19.96 43.33 -4.06
N ASN A 34 21.13 43.90 -3.81
CA ASN A 34 21.89 43.75 -2.57
C ASN A 34 21.35 44.66 -1.46
N HIS A 35 21.66 44.26 -0.22
CA HIS A 35 21.52 44.95 1.07
C HIS A 35 20.08 44.98 1.60
N GLU A 36 19.76 44.45 2.78
CA GLU A 36 20.49 44.59 4.05
C GLU A 36 20.61 43.28 4.86
N SER A 37 21.79 43.10 5.43
CA SER A 37 22.08 42.23 6.56
C SER A 37 21.51 42.84 7.84
N MET A 38 20.51 42.19 8.46
CA MET A 38 20.23 42.43 9.87
C MET A 38 20.98 41.41 10.72
N THR A 39 21.88 41.98 11.50
CA THR A 39 22.81 41.39 12.43
C THR A 39 22.14 40.71 13.61
N PHE A 40 22.74 39.60 14.04
CA PHE A 40 22.72 39.04 15.40
C PHE A 40 22.77 40.12 16.51
N ARG A 41 21.84 40.02 17.48
CA ARG A 41 21.79 40.57 18.86
C ARG A 41 20.31 40.50 19.31
N ASN A 42 19.84 39.97 20.44
CA ASN A 42 20.32 39.73 21.80
C ASN A 42 19.58 38.49 22.34
N LEU A 43 20.21 37.52 23.00
CA LEU A 43 20.57 37.48 24.43
C LEU A 43 19.39 37.71 25.41
N ALA A 44 18.99 36.61 26.05
CA ALA A 44 18.53 36.42 27.43
C ALA A 44 18.07 37.64 28.25
N THR A 45 16.84 37.58 28.77
CA THR A 45 16.33 37.98 30.12
C THR A 45 14.80 38.12 30.01
N TYR A 46 13.97 37.42 30.79
CA TYR A 46 13.47 37.82 32.12
C TYR A 46 12.77 36.60 32.76
N LEU A 47 13.38 35.95 33.77
CA LEU A 47 13.03 35.97 35.20
C LEU A 47 11.54 36.16 35.59
N SER A 48 10.99 35.07 36.14
CA SER A 48 10.43 34.94 37.50
C SER A 48 9.44 35.97 38.04
N PHE A 49 8.23 35.51 38.34
CA PHE A 49 7.53 35.88 39.58
C PHE A 49 6.92 34.65 40.27
N LEU A 50 7.26 34.54 41.55
CA LEU A 50 6.88 33.52 42.53
C LEU A 50 5.47 33.76 43.12
N CYS A 51 4.98 32.69 43.74
CA CYS A 51 4.09 32.67 44.93
C CYS A 51 2.60 33.02 44.69
N LEU A 52 1.62 32.39 45.35
CA LEU A 52 1.64 31.83 46.70
C LEU A 52 0.52 30.78 46.89
N LEU A 53 0.82 29.84 47.80
CA LEU A 53 -0.02 28.83 48.43
C LEU A 53 -1.44 29.29 48.81
N SER A 54 -2.37 28.34 48.82
CA SER A 54 -3.28 28.14 49.94
C SER A 54 -3.50 26.63 50.16
N LEU A 55 -3.12 26.20 51.37
CA LEU A 55 -3.25 24.86 51.94
C LEU A 55 -4.60 24.71 52.65
N VAL A 56 -4.82 23.48 53.13
CA VAL A 56 -5.71 23.02 54.22
C VAL A 56 -7.04 22.43 53.74
N ALA A 57 -7.55 21.29 54.24
CA ALA A 57 -7.08 19.99 54.73
C ALA A 57 -8.33 19.26 55.28
N CYS A 58 -8.17 17.97 55.65
CA CYS A 58 -9.07 17.08 56.40
C CYS A 58 -10.16 16.39 55.56
N GLY A 59 -10.37 15.08 55.64
CA GLY A 59 -9.81 14.00 56.46
C GLY A 59 -10.40 12.66 56.00
N GLY A 60 -9.71 11.53 56.26
CA GLY A 60 -10.21 10.17 56.02
C GLY A 60 -11.33 9.75 57.00
N PRO A 61 -11.72 8.45 57.13
CA PRO A 61 -10.97 7.24 56.76
C PRO A 61 -11.78 6.11 56.05
N GLN A 62 -11.04 5.16 55.47
CA GLN A 62 -11.38 3.72 55.33
C GLN A 62 -10.48 2.98 56.35
N PRO A 63 -10.83 1.81 56.94
CA PRO A 63 -11.26 0.62 56.20
C PRO A 63 -12.27 -0.31 56.93
N GLU A 64 -12.85 -1.28 56.22
CA GLU A 64 -13.44 -2.46 56.85
C GLU A 64 -13.02 -3.72 56.07
N ALA A 65 -12.40 -4.65 56.80
CA ALA A 65 -12.19 -6.03 56.40
C ALA A 65 -12.72 -6.91 57.54
N ALA A 66 -13.57 -7.88 57.22
CA ALA A 66 -13.87 -9.00 58.11
C ALA A 66 -14.23 -10.24 57.29
N SER A 67 -13.42 -11.28 57.47
CA SER A 67 -13.67 -12.66 57.06
C SER A 67 -14.43 -13.43 58.15
N THR A 68 -15.13 -14.50 57.76
CA THR A 68 -15.41 -15.79 58.44
C THR A 68 -16.68 -16.37 57.76
N ASP A 69 -16.94 -17.66 57.56
CA ASP A 69 -16.37 -18.95 57.93
C ASP A 69 -17.19 -20.01 57.13
N LYS A 70 -16.70 -21.26 57.14
CA LYS A 70 -17.31 -22.57 56.83
C LYS A 70 -16.96 -23.22 55.50
N GLY A 71 -16.03 -24.17 55.61
CA GLY A 71 -15.85 -25.26 54.66
C GLY A 71 -16.78 -26.45 54.91
N VAL A 72 -16.86 -27.36 53.93
CA VAL A 72 -16.97 -28.82 54.08
C VAL A 72 -16.27 -29.45 52.87
N ALA A 73 -15.65 -30.60 53.12
CA ALA A 73 -14.65 -31.29 52.32
C ALA A 73 -15.20 -32.24 51.24
N SER A 74 -14.28 -32.57 50.32
CA SER A 74 -14.04 -33.87 49.65
C SER A 74 -15.15 -34.58 48.87
N THR A 75 -14.89 -34.91 47.60
CA THR A 75 -14.45 -36.26 47.17
C THR A 75 -14.26 -36.36 45.64
N GLU A 76 -13.14 -36.97 45.25
CA GLU A 76 -12.91 -37.89 44.11
C GLU A 76 -13.32 -37.52 42.67
N ALA A 77 -12.29 -37.44 41.81
CA ALA A 77 -12.33 -37.89 40.42
C ALA A 77 -11.97 -39.41 40.39
N PRO A 78 -12.43 -40.22 39.42
CA PRO A 78 -11.80 -40.17 38.09
C PRO A 78 -12.69 -40.55 36.86
N ASP A 79 -12.14 -40.19 35.70
CA ASP A 79 -12.06 -40.95 34.44
C ASP A 79 -13.17 -40.94 33.34
N LEU A 80 -12.67 -40.53 32.15
CA LEU A 80 -12.94 -40.94 30.76
C LEU A 80 -14.19 -40.51 29.94
N MET A 81 -13.82 -40.00 28.75
CA MET A 81 -14.45 -40.07 27.42
C MET A 81 -15.30 -38.89 26.94
N GLU A 82 -14.69 -38.19 25.97
CA GLU A 82 -15.25 -37.67 24.71
C GLU A 82 -16.73 -37.27 24.65
N LYS A 83 -16.94 -35.99 24.37
CA LYS A 83 -17.91 -35.53 23.37
C LYS A 83 -17.52 -34.14 22.86
N GLU A 84 -17.44 -34.04 21.54
CA GLU A 84 -17.36 -32.79 20.80
C GLU A 84 -18.51 -31.85 21.22
N GLU A 85 -18.18 -30.60 21.52
CA GLU A 85 -19.18 -29.54 21.54
C GLU A 85 -18.67 -28.33 20.76
N VAL A 86 -19.47 -28.01 19.76
CA VAL A 86 -19.33 -26.95 18.77
C VAL A 86 -19.45 -25.60 19.47
N VAL A 87 -18.38 -24.81 19.49
CA VAL A 87 -18.47 -23.39 19.85
C VAL A 87 -19.01 -22.62 18.65
N ARG A 88 -20.35 -22.50 18.61
CA ARG A 88 -21.07 -21.39 17.98
C ARG A 88 -21.54 -20.46 19.09
N ASP A 89 -21.75 -19.20 18.72
CA ASP A 89 -22.09 -18.03 19.55
C ASP A 89 -20.83 -17.29 20.04
N VAL A 90 -20.63 -15.99 19.78
CA VAL A 90 -21.60 -14.89 19.80
C VAL A 90 -21.19 -13.82 18.77
N ILE A 91 -22.05 -13.52 17.78
CA ILE A 91 -22.15 -12.17 17.21
C ILE A 91 -23.63 -11.83 17.20
N GLU A 92 -24.08 -11.20 18.27
CA GLU A 92 -25.34 -10.46 18.27
C GLU A 92 -25.10 -9.00 18.63
N HIS A 93 -25.72 -8.14 17.82
CA HIS A 93 -26.14 -6.78 18.08
C HIS A 93 -25.05 -5.69 18.24
N THR A 94 -24.77 -5.01 17.12
CA THR A 94 -24.99 -3.56 17.06
C THR A 94 -25.44 -3.16 15.65
N GLN A 95 -26.76 -3.10 15.46
CA GLN A 95 -27.38 -2.31 14.41
C GLN A 95 -27.50 -0.88 14.93
N GLU A 96 -26.70 0.03 14.39
CA GLU A 96 -27.12 1.43 14.23
C GLU A 96 -26.79 1.81 12.79
N ALA A 97 -27.80 1.67 11.93
CA ALA A 97 -27.80 2.25 10.60
C ALA A 97 -27.99 3.76 10.75
N ASN A 98 -27.11 4.55 10.13
CA ASN A 98 -27.31 5.98 9.94
C ASN A 98 -28.16 6.20 8.68
N PRO A 99 -29.42 6.68 8.78
CA PRO A 99 -30.28 6.90 7.63
C PRO A 99 -30.24 8.38 7.23
N GLU A 100 -29.27 8.79 6.40
CA GLU A 100 -29.37 10.07 5.71
C GLU A 100 -28.51 10.09 4.43
N PHE A 101 -29.04 9.50 3.37
CA PHE A 101 -28.65 9.77 1.98
C PHE A 101 -29.90 9.77 1.12
N VAL A 102 -30.73 10.81 1.27
CA VAL A 102 -31.72 11.22 0.26
C VAL A 102 -31.79 12.74 0.26
N ALA A 103 -31.13 13.36 -0.72
CA ALA A 103 -31.56 14.62 -1.32
C ALA A 103 -30.84 14.77 -2.67
N GLU A 104 -31.53 14.39 -3.74
CA GLU A 104 -31.19 14.76 -5.11
C GLU A 104 -31.38 16.27 -5.27
N GLU A 105 -30.30 17.00 -5.58
CA GLU A 105 -30.42 18.35 -6.12
C GLU A 105 -30.33 18.28 -7.66
N LYS A 106 -31.49 18.38 -8.30
CA LYS A 106 -31.62 18.46 -9.76
C LYS A 106 -31.14 19.82 -10.26
N LEU A 107 -30.06 19.82 -11.03
CA LEU A 107 -29.68 20.96 -11.88
C LEU A 107 -30.18 20.76 -13.33
N PRO A 108 -30.60 21.84 -14.02
CA PRO A 108 -31.46 21.76 -15.20
C PRO A 108 -30.72 21.36 -16.50
N VAL A 109 -31.29 20.41 -17.22
CA VAL A 109 -30.86 20.02 -18.58
C VAL A 109 -31.54 20.92 -19.61
N LYS A 110 -30.77 21.68 -20.39
CA LYS A 110 -31.24 22.30 -21.64
C LYS A 110 -31.13 21.28 -22.80
N PRO A 111 -32.11 21.24 -23.73
CA PRO A 111 -32.10 20.28 -24.81
C PRO A 111 -31.13 20.73 -25.93
N VAL A 112 -30.22 19.86 -26.33
CA VAL A 112 -29.45 20.03 -27.58
C VAL A 112 -29.76 18.87 -28.51
N ALA A 113 -30.14 19.26 -29.72
CA ALA A 113 -30.64 18.45 -30.79
C ALA A 113 -29.63 17.45 -31.34
N ALA A 114 -30.16 16.38 -31.92
CA ALA A 114 -29.46 15.41 -32.73
C ALA A 114 -28.76 16.07 -33.93
N ALA A 115 -27.49 15.74 -34.10
CA ALA A 115 -26.81 15.74 -35.39
C ALA A 115 -25.76 14.64 -35.33
N GLY A 116 -25.88 13.66 -36.22
CA GLY A 116 -24.92 12.59 -36.37
C GLY A 116 -23.63 13.10 -37.00
N THR A 117 -22.51 12.52 -36.58
CA THR A 117 -21.28 12.43 -37.36
C THR A 117 -20.51 11.21 -36.88
N GLU A 118 -20.20 10.33 -37.82
CA GLU A 118 -19.28 9.21 -37.69
C GLU A 118 -17.94 9.67 -37.09
N GLN A 119 -17.39 8.88 -36.16
CA GLN A 119 -15.97 8.99 -35.78
C GLN A 119 -15.28 7.64 -35.98
N PRO A 120 -14.00 7.66 -36.42
CA PRO A 120 -13.34 6.50 -36.99
C PRO A 120 -12.75 5.60 -35.90
N THR A 121 -12.79 4.31 -36.19
CA THR A 121 -12.03 3.24 -35.54
C THR A 121 -10.55 3.64 -35.40
N LYS A 122 -10.06 3.71 -34.16
CA LYS A 122 -8.63 3.79 -33.86
C LYS A 122 -8.25 2.67 -32.91
N THR A 123 -7.72 1.61 -33.52
CA THR A 123 -6.99 0.50 -32.91
C THR A 123 -5.95 1.05 -31.93
N THR A 124 -6.06 0.70 -30.65
CA THR A 124 -5.00 0.95 -29.67
C THR A 124 -4.58 -0.37 -29.04
N THR A 125 -3.32 -0.68 -29.27
CA THR A 125 -2.55 -1.84 -28.84
C THR A 125 -2.36 -1.82 -27.33
N ALA A 126 -2.70 -2.94 -26.68
CA ALA A 126 -2.45 -3.19 -25.27
C ALA A 126 -0.93 -3.29 -24.95
N PRO A 127 -0.47 -2.93 -23.74
CA PRO A 127 0.92 -3.06 -23.35
C PRO A 127 1.34 -4.53 -23.24
N LYS A 128 2.51 -4.82 -23.80
CA LYS A 128 3.13 -6.14 -23.89
C LYS A 128 3.76 -6.55 -22.55
N ALA A 129 3.34 -7.69 -22.02
CA ALA A 129 3.95 -8.37 -20.89
C ALA A 129 5.45 -8.73 -21.15
N PRO A 130 6.33 -8.70 -20.14
CA PRO A 130 7.72 -9.08 -20.29
C PRO A 130 7.91 -10.61 -20.27
N LYS A 131 8.79 -11.10 -21.15
CA LYS A 131 9.22 -12.51 -21.31
C LYS A 131 10.43 -12.81 -20.37
N PRO A 132 10.57 -14.03 -19.81
CA PRO A 132 11.45 -14.31 -18.67
C PRO A 132 12.95 -14.40 -18.97
N ALA A 133 13.75 -14.16 -17.92
CA ALA A 133 15.20 -14.34 -17.86
C ALA A 133 15.60 -15.82 -17.66
N PRO A 134 16.79 -16.24 -18.13
CA PRO A 134 17.24 -17.63 -18.07
C PRO A 134 17.96 -17.99 -16.76
N THR A 135 17.76 -19.23 -16.35
CA THR A 135 18.36 -19.97 -15.24
C THR A 135 19.82 -20.33 -15.50
N THR A 136 20.71 -20.16 -14.51
CA THR A 136 21.96 -20.93 -14.39
C THR A 136 22.52 -20.93 -12.96
N GLN A 137 22.71 -22.12 -12.41
CA GLN A 137 23.68 -22.52 -11.35
C GLN A 137 23.89 -24.05 -11.53
N PRO A 138 24.88 -24.72 -10.93
CA PRO A 138 26.04 -24.26 -10.15
C PRO A 138 27.37 -24.98 -10.50
N ALA A 139 28.51 -24.49 -9.98
CA ALA A 139 29.71 -25.33 -9.80
C ALA A 139 30.65 -24.77 -8.70
N ALA A 140 31.30 -25.70 -8.00
CA ALA A 140 32.01 -25.52 -6.74
C ALA A 140 33.55 -25.47 -6.89
N SER A 141 34.18 -25.07 -5.79
CA SER A 141 35.49 -25.51 -5.26
C SER A 141 36.79 -25.00 -5.92
N SER A 142 37.62 -24.28 -5.16
CA SER A 142 38.83 -24.84 -4.52
C SER A 142 39.79 -23.74 -4.03
N SER A 143 40.34 -23.95 -2.84
CA SER A 143 41.49 -23.24 -2.25
C SER A 143 42.78 -23.96 -2.66
N PRO A 144 43.98 -23.34 -2.58
CA PRO A 144 44.83 -23.68 -1.44
C PRO A 144 45.77 -22.55 -0.92
N ALA A 145 46.32 -22.85 0.25
CA ALA A 145 47.18 -22.08 1.14
C ALA A 145 48.62 -21.80 0.65
N THR A 146 49.34 -20.89 1.32
CA THR A 146 50.54 -21.18 2.18
C THR A 146 51.35 -19.90 2.42
N ALA A 147 51.72 -19.60 3.68
CA ALA A 147 53.11 -19.37 4.15
C ALA A 147 53.21 -18.49 5.42
N GLU A 148 54.10 -18.92 6.31
CA GLU A 148 54.36 -18.52 7.70
C GLU A 148 55.29 -17.29 7.88
N LYS A 149 55.04 -16.53 8.99
CA LYS A 149 55.95 -16.10 10.10
C LYS A 149 57.23 -15.23 9.76
N PRO A 150 57.79 -14.32 10.61
CA PRO A 150 57.83 -14.29 12.09
C PRO A 150 57.51 -13.00 12.85
N ALA A 151 57.43 -13.24 14.16
CA ALA A 151 57.17 -12.35 15.28
C ALA A 151 58.30 -11.35 15.56
N ASP A 152 57.94 -10.24 16.19
CA ASP A 152 58.81 -9.57 17.16
C ASP A 152 57.99 -9.06 18.35
N GLN A 153 58.59 -9.18 19.53
CA GLN A 153 58.08 -8.81 20.83
C GLN A 153 58.40 -7.33 21.10
N SER A 154 57.46 -6.57 21.63
CA SER A 154 57.86 -5.46 22.51
C SER A 154 56.81 -5.19 23.58
N VAL A 155 57.35 -4.98 24.77
CA VAL A 155 56.72 -4.84 26.08
C VAL A 155 56.40 -3.36 26.27
N SER A 156 55.19 -3.00 26.70
CA SER A 156 54.98 -1.67 27.31
C SER A 156 53.69 -1.60 28.14
N SER A 157 53.91 -1.51 29.45
CA SER A 157 53.29 -0.56 30.38
C SER A 157 51.77 -0.59 30.58
N GLU A 158 51.36 -1.16 31.70
CA GLU A 158 50.08 -0.91 32.34
C GLU A 158 49.96 0.57 32.75
N GLU A 159 48.99 1.28 32.21
CA GLU A 159 48.50 2.54 32.78
C GLU A 159 47.00 2.41 33.06
N ARG A 160 46.71 2.23 34.36
CA ARG A 160 45.37 2.18 34.93
C ARG A 160 44.79 3.60 34.92
N THR A 161 44.07 3.93 33.86
CA THR A 161 43.24 5.14 33.82
C THR A 161 41.79 4.74 34.07
N THR A 162 41.17 5.37 35.05
CA THR A 162 39.78 5.15 35.47
C THR A 162 38.79 5.41 34.34
N GLU A 163 38.14 4.35 33.84
CA GLU A 163 37.00 4.46 32.93
C GLU A 163 35.80 5.06 33.66
N VAL A 164 35.52 6.32 33.36
CA VAL A 164 34.21 6.91 33.60
C VAL A 164 33.24 6.20 32.67
N THR A 165 32.45 5.27 33.21
CA THR A 165 31.33 4.64 32.50
C THR A 165 30.32 5.73 32.15
N THR A 166 30.47 6.28 30.94
CA THR A 166 29.42 7.04 30.28
C THR A 166 28.31 6.04 30.01
N ALA A 167 27.15 6.22 30.63
CA ALA A 167 25.96 5.43 30.34
C ALA A 167 25.74 5.48 28.83
N ALA A 168 25.83 4.32 28.17
CA ALA A 168 25.59 4.20 26.75
C ALA A 168 24.21 4.81 26.46
N GLU A 169 24.19 5.79 25.56
CA GLU A 169 22.95 6.33 25.00
C GLU A 169 22.11 5.14 24.51
N PRO A 170 20.83 5.03 24.93
CA PRO A 170 20.01 3.89 24.55
C PRO A 170 20.00 3.80 23.02
N ALA A 171 20.32 2.61 22.51
CA ALA A 171 20.28 2.35 21.08
C ALA A 171 18.93 2.83 20.52
N PRO A 172 18.91 3.49 19.34
CA PRO A 172 17.67 3.98 18.75
C PRO A 172 16.66 2.85 18.68
N GLN A 173 15.52 3.04 19.34
CA GLN A 173 14.46 2.04 19.34
C GLN A 173 13.99 1.83 17.91
N ALA A 174 13.83 0.57 17.50
CA ALA A 174 13.27 0.26 16.19
C ALA A 174 11.91 0.94 16.05
N PRO A 175 11.59 1.52 14.88
CA PRO A 175 10.29 2.15 14.67
C PRO A 175 9.20 1.10 14.91
N THR A 176 8.08 1.51 15.50
CA THR A 176 6.93 0.62 15.69
C THR A 176 5.96 0.75 14.50
N PRO A 177 5.16 -0.28 14.17
CA PRO A 177 4.15 -0.16 13.13
C PRO A 177 3.20 1.02 13.41
N PRO A 178 2.86 1.84 12.39
CA PRO A 178 2.01 3.01 12.60
C PRO A 178 0.57 2.62 12.93
N ASP A 179 -0.12 3.49 13.67
CA ASP A 179 -1.55 3.37 13.88
C ASP A 179 -2.32 3.73 12.59
N HIS A 180 -3.29 2.88 12.23
CA HIS A 180 -4.14 3.06 11.06
C HIS A 180 -5.55 3.55 11.41
N SER A 181 -5.80 3.96 12.66
CA SER A 181 -7.10 4.45 13.13
C SER A 181 -7.62 5.66 12.34
N ALA A 182 -6.75 6.62 12.01
CA ALA A 182 -7.09 7.79 11.21
C ALA A 182 -7.57 7.41 9.80
N TRP A 183 -6.84 6.52 9.13
CA TRP A 183 -7.24 5.98 7.83
C TRP A 183 -8.54 5.18 7.90
N ASN A 184 -8.68 4.35 8.94
CA ASN A 184 -9.89 3.58 9.18
C ASN A 184 -11.12 4.47 9.38
N ALA A 185 -10.97 5.63 10.03
CA ALA A 185 -12.07 6.59 10.19
C ALA A 185 -12.51 7.17 8.84
N LEU A 186 -11.55 7.57 7.99
CA LEU A 186 -11.85 8.04 6.62
C LEU A 186 -12.55 6.95 5.81
N LEU A 187 -12.03 5.72 5.82
CA LEU A 187 -12.61 4.59 5.10
C LEU A 187 -14.06 4.32 5.54
N LYS A 188 -14.33 4.26 6.84
CA LYS A 188 -15.69 4.04 7.36
C LYS A 188 -16.68 5.12 6.96
N GLN A 189 -16.23 6.37 6.86
CA GLN A 189 -17.10 7.51 6.60
C GLN A 189 -17.35 7.76 5.10
N TYR A 190 -16.37 7.45 4.26
CA TYR A 190 -16.37 7.83 2.84
C TYR A 190 -16.34 6.66 1.86
N VAL A 191 -16.24 5.42 2.35
CA VAL A 191 -16.32 4.21 1.51
C VAL A 191 -17.55 3.43 1.90
N SER A 192 -18.42 3.20 0.92
CA SER A 192 -19.66 2.44 1.10
C SER A 192 -19.39 0.97 1.42
N THR A 193 -20.42 0.24 1.82
CA THR A 193 -20.31 -1.22 2.05
C THR A 193 -20.04 -2.02 0.77
N SER A 194 -20.38 -1.47 -0.40
CA SER A 194 -20.02 -2.02 -1.72
C SER A 194 -18.62 -1.62 -2.18
N GLY A 195 -17.93 -0.74 -1.45
CA GLY A 195 -16.57 -0.28 -1.73
C GLY A 195 -16.46 0.88 -2.72
N ASP A 196 -17.58 1.52 -3.06
CA ASP A 196 -17.62 2.76 -3.83
C ASP A 196 -17.20 3.95 -2.92
N VAL A 197 -16.37 4.84 -3.43
CA VAL A 197 -15.71 5.92 -2.69
C VAL A 197 -16.36 7.26 -2.99
N ASN A 198 -16.84 7.94 -1.93
CA ASN A 198 -17.40 9.28 -2.07
C ASN A 198 -16.29 10.35 -2.13
N TYR A 199 -15.60 10.43 -3.28
CA TYR A 199 -14.50 11.38 -3.50
C TYR A 199 -14.93 12.85 -3.33
N ALA A 200 -16.17 13.18 -3.72
CA ALA A 200 -16.71 14.53 -3.56
C ALA A 200 -16.72 14.98 -2.10
N ARG A 201 -17.16 14.12 -1.17
CA ARG A 201 -17.14 14.43 0.27
C ARG A 201 -15.75 14.28 0.86
N LEU A 202 -15.00 13.25 0.45
CA LEU A 202 -13.66 12.99 0.96
C LEU A 202 -12.65 14.09 0.60
N LYS A 203 -12.84 14.80 -0.51
CA LYS A 203 -12.03 15.97 -0.88
C LYS A 203 -12.02 17.05 0.21
N ASN A 204 -13.10 17.17 1.01
CA ASN A 204 -13.16 18.10 2.13
C ASN A 204 -12.39 17.62 3.38
N GLN A 205 -11.82 16.41 3.35
CA GLN A 205 -11.03 15.81 4.42
C GLN A 205 -9.58 15.54 3.99
N GLU A 206 -9.11 16.21 2.94
CA GLU A 206 -7.76 16.03 2.41
C GLU A 206 -6.68 16.28 3.46
N ALA A 207 -6.86 17.28 4.33
CA ALA A 207 -5.93 17.52 5.44
C ALA A 207 -5.85 16.34 6.43
N ALA A 208 -6.95 15.63 6.67
CA ALA A 208 -6.96 14.44 7.52
C ALA A 208 -6.28 13.25 6.83
N LEU A 209 -6.43 13.11 5.51
CA LEU A 209 -5.70 12.13 4.72
C LEU A 209 -4.19 12.43 4.72
N ASP A 210 -3.80 13.67 4.45
CA ASP A 210 -2.41 14.11 4.42
C ASP A 210 -1.73 13.88 5.78
N ALA A 211 -2.44 14.12 6.89
CA ALA A 211 -1.94 13.80 8.23
C ALA A 211 -1.64 12.30 8.42
N TYR A 212 -2.52 11.42 7.92
CA TYR A 212 -2.27 9.98 7.95
C TYR A 212 -1.09 9.57 7.06
N LEU A 213 -0.99 10.13 5.85
CA LEU A 213 0.13 9.85 4.94
C LEU A 213 1.47 10.31 5.54
N ALA A 214 1.49 11.42 6.28
CA ALA A 214 2.66 11.86 7.02
C ALA A 214 3.10 10.83 8.08
N THR A 215 2.17 10.21 8.81
CA THR A 215 2.48 9.11 9.73
C THR A 215 3.09 7.91 9.01
N LEU A 216 2.61 7.56 7.81
CA LEU A 216 3.23 6.49 7.02
C LEU A 216 4.66 6.85 6.57
N ALA A 217 4.92 8.14 6.31
CA ALA A 217 6.22 8.61 5.84
C ALA A 217 7.32 8.57 6.90
N GLU A 218 6.97 8.52 8.19
CA GLU A 218 7.93 8.48 9.31
C GLU A 218 8.76 7.19 9.34
N ALA A 219 8.17 6.05 8.96
CA ALA A 219 8.86 4.77 8.94
C ALA A 219 8.22 3.79 7.96
N THR A 220 9.08 3.07 7.22
CA THR A 220 8.67 1.90 6.45
C THR A 220 8.88 0.60 7.24
N PRO A 221 8.26 -0.53 6.85
CA PRO A 221 8.35 -1.76 7.64
C PRO A 221 9.77 -2.29 7.82
N ASP A 222 10.16 -2.42 9.09
CA ASP A 222 11.39 -3.05 9.53
C ASP A 222 11.25 -4.58 9.65
N LYS A 223 12.36 -5.32 9.72
CA LYS A 223 12.38 -6.77 9.97
C LYS A 223 11.61 -7.17 11.23
N ASP A 224 11.56 -6.31 12.24
CA ASP A 224 10.98 -6.61 13.55
C ASP A 224 9.44 -6.43 13.59
N TRP A 225 8.82 -5.85 12.55
CA TRP A 225 7.36 -5.69 12.47
C TRP A 225 6.62 -7.00 12.22
N GLY A 226 7.33 -8.01 11.73
CA GLY A 226 6.73 -9.27 11.28
C GLY A 226 5.91 -9.12 9.99
N ARG A 227 5.54 -10.27 9.42
CA ARG A 227 4.92 -10.35 8.09
C ARG A 227 3.61 -9.56 8.00
N ASN A 228 2.71 -9.75 8.97
CA ASN A 228 1.36 -9.19 8.89
C ASN A 228 1.34 -7.67 9.05
N ALA A 229 2.06 -7.11 10.02
CA ALA A 229 2.11 -5.66 10.19
C ALA A 229 2.73 -4.99 8.97
N SER A 230 3.82 -5.57 8.44
CA SER A 230 4.47 -5.07 7.22
C SER A 230 3.54 -5.09 6.00
N MET A 231 2.80 -6.19 5.80
CA MET A 231 1.89 -6.33 4.66
C MET A 231 0.68 -5.39 4.79
N ALA A 232 0.14 -5.25 6.01
CA ALA A 232 -0.94 -4.30 6.30
C ALA A 232 -0.51 -2.86 6.00
N TYR A 233 0.70 -2.46 6.42
CA TYR A 233 1.27 -1.16 6.08
C TYR A 233 1.27 -0.92 4.57
N TRP A 234 1.83 -1.85 3.78
CA TRP A 234 1.97 -1.64 2.33
C TRP A 234 0.63 -1.61 1.59
N ILE A 235 -0.34 -2.44 2.01
CA ILE A 235 -1.71 -2.40 1.46
C ILE A 235 -2.36 -1.06 1.78
N ASN A 236 -2.28 -0.60 3.03
CA ASN A 236 -2.86 0.68 3.41
C ASN A 236 -2.18 1.85 2.70
N ALA A 237 -0.85 1.84 2.57
CA ALA A 237 -0.10 2.85 1.84
C ALA A 237 -0.56 2.92 0.38
N TYR A 238 -0.60 1.79 -0.34
CA TYR A 238 -1.09 1.75 -1.73
C TYR A 238 -2.49 2.36 -1.85
N ASN A 239 -3.42 1.93 -1.00
CA ASN A 239 -4.81 2.39 -1.07
C ASN A 239 -4.95 3.87 -0.73
N ALA A 240 -4.30 4.34 0.32
CA ALA A 240 -4.37 5.73 0.76
C ALA A 240 -3.71 6.68 -0.25
N PHE A 241 -2.57 6.31 -0.83
CA PHE A 241 -1.94 7.10 -1.89
C PHE A 241 -2.71 7.05 -3.21
N THR A 242 -3.39 5.95 -3.53
CA THR A 242 -4.29 5.90 -4.68
C THR A 242 -5.46 6.87 -4.50
N VAL A 243 -6.08 6.87 -3.31
CA VAL A 243 -7.13 7.84 -2.98
C VAL A 243 -6.61 9.27 -3.05
N LYS A 244 -5.44 9.54 -2.46
CA LYS A 244 -4.79 10.87 -2.56
C LYS A 244 -4.56 11.28 -4.01
N ARG A 245 -4.12 10.36 -4.88
CA ARG A 245 -3.94 10.63 -6.31
C ARG A 245 -5.21 11.14 -6.98
N ILE A 246 -6.35 10.53 -6.66
CA ILE A 246 -7.65 10.96 -7.16
C ILE A 246 -8.05 12.31 -6.57
N LEU A 247 -7.85 12.53 -5.25
CA LEU A 247 -8.20 13.80 -4.62
C LEU A 247 -7.39 14.97 -5.17
N ASP A 248 -6.10 14.79 -5.43
CA ASP A 248 -5.22 15.82 -6.02
C ASP A 248 -5.70 16.26 -7.42
N ASN A 249 -6.45 15.40 -8.11
CA ASN A 249 -6.92 15.63 -9.48
C ASN A 249 -8.47 15.69 -9.56
N TRP A 250 -9.15 15.82 -8.43
CA TRP A 250 -10.62 15.82 -8.38
C TRP A 250 -11.20 17.14 -8.96
N PRO A 251 -12.23 17.10 -9.82
CA PRO A 251 -12.93 15.91 -10.35
C PRO A 251 -12.22 15.28 -11.56
N VAL A 252 -12.17 13.94 -11.58
CA VAL A 252 -11.65 13.14 -12.70
C VAL A 252 -12.62 12.00 -13.00
N LYS A 253 -12.73 11.59 -14.28
CA LYS A 253 -13.65 10.51 -14.71
C LYS A 253 -13.02 9.14 -14.63
N SER A 254 -11.71 9.07 -14.86
CA SER A 254 -10.92 7.84 -14.79
C SER A 254 -9.53 8.15 -14.27
N ILE A 255 -8.98 7.26 -13.45
CA ILE A 255 -7.56 7.29 -13.10
C ILE A 255 -6.65 7.22 -14.35
N MET A 256 -7.13 6.66 -15.47
CA MET A 256 -6.41 6.61 -16.75
C MET A 256 -6.27 7.97 -17.43
N ASP A 257 -7.08 8.96 -17.05
CA ASP A 257 -6.96 10.32 -17.58
C ASP A 257 -5.72 11.04 -17.02
N LEU A 258 -5.10 10.49 -15.98
CA LEU A 258 -3.92 11.04 -15.32
C LEU A 258 -2.63 10.55 -15.99
N ASP A 259 -1.67 11.47 -16.15
CA ASP A 259 -0.31 11.19 -16.66
C ASP A 259 -0.26 10.44 -18.00
N GLY A 260 -1.27 10.63 -18.85
CA GLY A 260 -1.39 9.91 -20.12
C GLY A 260 -1.55 8.40 -19.94
N GLY A 261 -2.23 7.97 -18.87
CA GLY A 261 -2.50 6.56 -18.54
C GLY A 261 -1.36 5.86 -17.79
N LYS A 262 -0.39 6.62 -17.26
CA LYS A 262 0.82 6.08 -16.60
C LYS A 262 0.93 6.45 -15.13
N THR A 263 -0.17 6.83 -14.49
CA THR A 263 -0.14 7.34 -13.11
C THR A 263 0.48 6.38 -12.10
N TRP A 264 0.43 5.06 -12.32
CA TRP A 264 1.05 4.07 -11.42
C TRP A 264 2.59 4.01 -11.55
N ASP A 265 3.16 4.51 -12.64
CA ASP A 265 4.62 4.58 -12.86
C ASP A 265 5.24 5.86 -12.28
N VAL A 266 4.42 6.88 -12.00
CA VAL A 266 4.90 8.16 -11.48
C VAL A 266 5.40 7.99 -10.05
N LYS A 267 6.66 8.39 -9.80
CA LYS A 267 7.25 8.40 -8.47
C LYS A 267 6.93 9.72 -7.77
N TRP A 268 6.14 9.66 -6.71
CA TRP A 268 5.73 10.82 -5.92
C TRP A 268 5.38 10.47 -4.46
N ILE A 269 5.39 9.18 -4.12
CA ILE A 269 5.03 8.70 -2.78
C ILE A 269 6.29 8.69 -1.94
N ASP A 270 6.45 9.67 -1.06
CA ASP A 270 7.61 9.77 -0.18
C ASP A 270 7.37 8.99 1.13
N LEU A 271 8.17 7.95 1.35
CA LEU A 271 8.13 7.11 2.54
C LEU A 271 9.56 6.86 3.01
N ASP A 272 9.88 7.23 4.26
CA ASP A 272 11.19 6.96 4.87
C ASP A 272 12.38 7.41 4.00
N GLY A 273 12.30 8.65 3.51
CA GLY A 273 13.33 9.29 2.67
C GLY A 273 13.48 8.71 1.25
N LYS A 274 12.58 7.82 0.82
CA LYS A 274 12.56 7.23 -0.53
C LYS A 274 11.27 7.57 -1.25
N THR A 275 11.39 7.84 -2.55
CA THR A 275 10.23 8.10 -3.41
C THR A 275 9.83 6.85 -4.19
N TYR A 276 8.57 6.46 -4.06
CA TYR A 276 7.95 5.29 -4.68
C TYR A 276 6.88 5.70 -5.70
N SER A 277 6.59 4.78 -6.62
CA SER A 277 5.33 4.79 -7.37
C SER A 277 4.37 3.72 -6.83
N LEU A 278 3.09 3.78 -7.21
CA LEU A 278 2.13 2.73 -6.86
C LEU A 278 2.57 1.37 -7.40
N ASN A 279 3.13 1.34 -8.62
CA ASN A 279 3.68 0.11 -9.20
C ASN A 279 4.86 -0.45 -8.40
N GLN A 280 5.71 0.38 -7.82
CA GLN A 280 6.78 -0.13 -6.96
C GLN A 280 6.21 -0.78 -5.68
N ILE A 281 5.22 -0.15 -5.05
CA ILE A 281 4.56 -0.73 -3.86
C ILE A 281 3.91 -2.08 -4.20
N GLU A 282 3.21 -2.18 -5.33
CA GLU A 282 2.51 -3.40 -5.72
C GLU A 282 3.46 -4.49 -6.27
N HIS A 283 4.23 -4.17 -7.31
CA HIS A 283 4.98 -5.13 -8.11
C HIS A 283 6.40 -5.41 -7.60
N GLU A 284 7.03 -4.47 -6.89
CA GLU A 284 8.39 -4.66 -6.37
C GLU A 284 8.40 -5.03 -4.89
N ILE A 285 7.31 -4.72 -4.16
CA ILE A 285 7.20 -4.99 -2.72
C ILE A 285 6.13 -6.03 -2.43
N LEU A 286 4.84 -5.69 -2.59
CA LEU A 286 3.74 -6.54 -2.13
C LEU A 286 3.75 -7.93 -2.78
N ARG A 287 3.64 -7.99 -4.11
CA ARG A 287 3.54 -9.25 -4.86
C ARG A 287 4.75 -10.17 -4.63
N PRO A 288 6.01 -9.75 -4.88
CA PRO A 288 7.16 -10.65 -4.77
C PRO A 288 7.52 -10.99 -3.32
N LYS A 289 7.33 -10.08 -2.35
CA LYS A 289 7.73 -10.33 -0.96
C LYS A 289 6.78 -11.28 -0.24
N TYR A 290 5.48 -11.22 -0.54
CA TYR A 290 4.48 -11.97 0.22
C TYR A 290 3.94 -13.20 -0.50
N GLY A 291 4.01 -13.24 -1.83
CA GLY A 291 3.54 -14.38 -2.64
C GLY A 291 2.09 -14.76 -2.39
N ASP A 292 1.26 -13.80 -1.95
CA ASP A 292 -0.13 -14.03 -1.56
C ASP A 292 -1.06 -13.47 -2.64
N PRO A 293 -1.72 -14.30 -3.47
CA PRO A 293 -2.59 -13.82 -4.55
C PRO A 293 -3.77 -12.99 -4.04
N ARG A 294 -4.09 -13.06 -2.74
CA ARG A 294 -5.19 -12.29 -2.16
C ARG A 294 -4.91 -10.78 -2.13
N ILE A 295 -3.65 -10.36 -2.34
CA ILE A 295 -3.25 -8.95 -2.48
C ILE A 295 -4.07 -8.24 -3.55
N HIS A 296 -4.36 -8.92 -4.67
CA HIS A 296 -5.12 -8.35 -5.79
C HIS A 296 -6.51 -7.88 -5.40
N PHE A 297 -7.10 -8.43 -4.34
CA PHE A 297 -8.42 -8.04 -3.82
C PHE A 297 -8.34 -7.07 -2.64
N ALA A 298 -7.13 -6.73 -2.19
CA ALA A 298 -6.87 -5.86 -1.06
C ALA A 298 -6.37 -4.48 -1.50
N VAL A 299 -5.77 -4.37 -2.69
CA VAL A 299 -5.36 -3.11 -3.31
C VAL A 299 -6.40 -2.64 -4.31
N ASN A 300 -6.74 -1.34 -4.26
CA ASN A 300 -7.74 -0.73 -5.14
C ASN A 300 -7.08 0.35 -6.01
N CYS A 301 -7.19 0.22 -7.33
CA CYS A 301 -6.64 1.15 -8.33
C CYS A 301 -7.64 2.24 -8.77
N ALA A 302 -8.68 2.51 -7.97
CA ALA A 302 -9.75 3.50 -8.21
C ALA A 302 -10.65 3.28 -9.46
N ALA A 303 -10.53 2.15 -10.15
CA ALA A 303 -11.40 1.83 -11.28
C ALA A 303 -12.68 1.07 -10.84
N ALA A 304 -13.78 1.23 -11.59
CA ALA A 304 -15.08 0.62 -11.29
C ALA A 304 -15.05 -0.91 -11.37
N SER A 305 -14.19 -1.49 -12.22
CA SER A 305 -13.94 -2.94 -12.29
C SER A 305 -12.84 -3.44 -11.35
N CYS A 306 -12.21 -2.55 -10.59
CA CYS A 306 -11.26 -2.94 -9.55
C CYS A 306 -11.96 -3.64 -8.39
N PRO A 307 -11.30 -4.57 -7.69
CA PRO A 307 -11.79 -5.03 -6.40
C PRO A 307 -12.18 -3.87 -5.47
N PRO A 308 -13.34 -3.98 -4.79
CA PRO A 308 -13.85 -2.95 -3.90
C PRO A 308 -12.80 -2.48 -2.89
N LEU A 309 -12.69 -1.16 -2.68
CA LEU A 309 -11.91 -0.64 -1.58
C LEU A 309 -12.58 -1.05 -0.26
N ALA A 310 -11.82 -1.69 0.63
CA ALA A 310 -12.34 -2.07 1.94
C ALA A 310 -12.66 -0.82 2.78
N ASN A 311 -13.84 -0.77 3.40
CA ASN A 311 -14.23 0.32 4.30
C ASN A 311 -13.61 0.23 5.72
N ARG A 312 -12.48 -0.48 5.84
CA ARG A 312 -11.70 -0.67 7.06
C ARG A 312 -10.22 -0.73 6.71
N ALA A 313 -9.37 -0.18 7.57
CA ALA A 313 -7.93 -0.31 7.40
C ALA A 313 -7.45 -1.71 7.78
N PHE A 314 -6.39 -2.17 7.11
CA PHE A 314 -5.72 -3.41 7.48
C PHE A 314 -4.85 -3.18 8.72
N THR A 315 -4.81 -4.15 9.61
CA THR A 315 -3.93 -4.19 10.78
C THR A 315 -3.26 -5.56 10.85
N ALA A 316 -2.21 -5.70 11.65
CA ALA A 316 -1.55 -7.00 11.83
C ALA A 316 -2.52 -8.10 12.30
N SER A 317 -3.49 -7.74 13.15
CA SER A 317 -4.47 -8.67 13.74
C SER A 317 -5.60 -9.04 12.79
N ASN A 318 -6.04 -8.13 11.91
CA ASN A 318 -7.18 -8.38 11.03
C ASN A 318 -6.79 -8.86 9.61
N LEU A 319 -5.50 -8.75 9.22
CA LEU A 319 -5.04 -8.91 7.85
C LEU A 319 -5.56 -10.19 7.19
N ASN A 320 -5.27 -11.35 7.78
CA ASN A 320 -5.62 -12.64 7.15
C ASN A 320 -7.13 -12.82 7.00
N GLY A 321 -7.92 -12.41 8.00
CA GLY A 321 -9.38 -12.48 7.94
C GLY A 321 -9.95 -11.53 6.89
N MET A 322 -9.38 -10.33 6.76
CA MET A 322 -9.77 -9.38 5.72
C MET A 322 -9.41 -9.88 4.32
N LEU A 323 -8.19 -10.36 4.10
CA LEU A 323 -7.77 -10.94 2.82
C LEU A 323 -8.70 -12.07 2.40
N GLU A 324 -8.97 -13.02 3.29
CA GLU A 324 -9.87 -14.14 3.02
C GLU A 324 -11.29 -13.69 2.71
N SER A 325 -11.83 -12.76 3.51
CA SER A 325 -13.19 -12.25 3.31
C SER A 325 -13.33 -11.47 2.01
N LEU A 326 -12.37 -10.61 1.67
CA LEU A 326 -12.39 -9.79 0.46
C LEU A 326 -12.25 -10.65 -0.79
N THR A 327 -11.38 -11.66 -0.78
CA THR A 327 -11.24 -12.61 -1.90
C THR A 327 -12.52 -13.37 -2.18
N ARG A 328 -13.13 -13.97 -1.14
CA ARG A 328 -14.41 -14.69 -1.28
C ARG A 328 -15.51 -13.76 -1.80
N LYS A 329 -15.64 -12.57 -1.18
CA LYS A 329 -16.64 -11.57 -1.59
C LYS A 329 -16.45 -11.16 -3.05
N PHE A 330 -15.23 -10.90 -3.49
CA PHE A 330 -14.99 -10.50 -4.87
C PHE A 330 -15.35 -11.61 -5.85
N ILE A 331 -14.86 -12.83 -5.62
CA ILE A 331 -15.07 -13.98 -6.51
C ILE A 331 -16.57 -14.29 -6.67
N ASN A 332 -17.35 -14.24 -5.60
CA ASN A 332 -18.79 -14.49 -5.63
C ASN A 332 -19.66 -13.26 -5.95
N ASN A 333 -19.06 -12.15 -6.39
CA ASN A 333 -19.82 -10.93 -6.69
C ASN A 333 -20.17 -10.82 -8.19
N GLY A 334 -21.47 -10.87 -8.48
CA GLY A 334 -22.07 -10.76 -9.82
C GLY A 334 -21.69 -9.50 -10.62
N ARG A 335 -21.31 -8.40 -9.95
CA ARG A 335 -20.80 -7.18 -10.60
C ARG A 335 -19.48 -7.44 -11.34
N TYR A 336 -18.64 -8.31 -10.79
CA TYR A 336 -17.28 -8.56 -11.27
C TYR A 336 -17.14 -9.92 -11.96
N ASN A 337 -17.95 -10.90 -11.58
CA ASN A 337 -17.85 -12.28 -12.04
C ASN A 337 -19.24 -12.86 -12.31
N GLN A 338 -19.44 -13.44 -13.49
CA GLN A 338 -20.65 -14.17 -13.84
C GLN A 338 -20.31 -15.66 -13.82
N ILE A 339 -20.90 -16.40 -12.88
CA ILE A 339 -20.68 -17.83 -12.66
C ILE A 339 -22.03 -18.53 -12.82
N GLU A 340 -22.29 -19.10 -13.99
CA GLU A 340 -23.52 -19.83 -14.31
C GLU A 340 -23.18 -21.22 -14.88
N ALA A 341 -24.15 -22.14 -14.89
CA ALA A 341 -24.00 -23.58 -15.20
C ALA A 341 -23.52 -23.94 -16.64
N GLY A 342 -23.00 -22.98 -17.40
CA GLY A 342 -22.37 -23.17 -18.70
C GLY A 342 -21.61 -21.95 -19.21
N ALA A 343 -21.52 -20.86 -18.43
CA ALA A 343 -20.84 -19.64 -18.81
C ALA A 343 -20.16 -19.05 -17.58
N VAL A 344 -18.83 -19.03 -17.61
CA VAL A 344 -18.00 -18.40 -16.58
C VAL A 344 -17.27 -17.22 -17.21
N LYS A 345 -17.60 -16.01 -16.77
CA LYS A 345 -16.92 -14.77 -17.16
C LYS A 345 -16.43 -14.04 -15.92
N VAL A 346 -15.14 -14.12 -15.66
CA VAL A 346 -14.50 -13.52 -14.47
C VAL A 346 -13.80 -12.21 -14.80
N SER A 347 -13.49 -11.43 -13.77
CA SER A 347 -12.78 -10.16 -13.92
C SER A 347 -11.46 -10.30 -14.68
N LYS A 348 -11.10 -9.26 -15.44
CA LYS A 348 -9.85 -9.19 -16.22
C LYS A 348 -8.59 -9.27 -15.36
N ILE A 349 -8.68 -9.05 -14.04
CA ILE A 349 -7.53 -9.19 -13.13
C ILE A 349 -6.99 -10.64 -13.11
N PHE A 350 -7.85 -11.63 -13.32
CA PHE A 350 -7.43 -13.04 -13.38
C PHE A 350 -6.61 -13.36 -14.64
N ASP A 351 -6.76 -12.55 -15.70
CA ASP A 351 -5.96 -12.63 -16.92
C ASP A 351 -4.62 -11.92 -16.71
N TRP A 352 -4.65 -10.64 -16.29
CA TRP A 352 -3.46 -9.82 -16.12
C TRP A 352 -2.48 -10.34 -15.07
N TYR A 353 -3.00 -10.93 -14.00
CA TYR A 353 -2.21 -11.46 -12.89
C TYR A 353 -2.25 -13.00 -12.80
N GLY A 354 -2.55 -13.68 -13.91
CA GLY A 354 -2.73 -15.15 -13.93
C GLY A 354 -1.58 -15.94 -13.30
N SER A 355 -0.33 -15.46 -13.41
CA SER A 355 0.85 -16.09 -12.80
C SER A 355 0.77 -16.20 -11.27
N ASP A 356 0.07 -15.27 -10.62
CA ASP A 356 0.02 -15.19 -9.16
C ASP A 356 -1.04 -16.16 -8.60
N PHE A 357 -2.06 -16.49 -9.38
CA PHE A 357 -3.17 -17.37 -8.98
C PHE A 357 -2.85 -18.86 -9.17
N GLY A 358 -1.82 -19.20 -9.95
CA GLY A 358 -1.52 -20.58 -10.32
C GLY A 358 -2.56 -21.14 -11.30
N ASP A 359 -3.09 -22.34 -11.03
CA ASP A 359 -4.23 -22.85 -11.80
C ASP A 359 -5.50 -22.06 -11.43
N LEU A 360 -5.99 -21.28 -12.40
CA LEU A 360 -7.08 -20.33 -12.16
C LEU A 360 -8.36 -21.01 -11.66
N ARG A 361 -8.73 -22.17 -12.21
CA ARG A 361 -9.95 -22.88 -11.77
C ARG A 361 -9.82 -23.43 -10.38
N THR A 362 -8.68 -24.05 -10.06
CA THR A 362 -8.37 -24.51 -8.70
C THR A 362 -8.44 -23.33 -7.72
N TYR A 363 -7.90 -22.18 -8.10
CA TYR A 363 -7.97 -20.97 -7.29
C TYR A 363 -9.41 -20.47 -7.10
N LEU A 364 -10.21 -20.37 -8.17
CA LEU A 364 -11.61 -19.97 -8.10
C LEU A 364 -12.42 -20.94 -7.25
N ASN A 365 -12.31 -22.25 -7.48
CA ASN A 365 -13.04 -23.30 -6.75
C ASN A 365 -12.73 -23.35 -5.26
N LYS A 366 -11.61 -22.76 -4.80
CA LYS A 366 -11.33 -22.57 -3.37
C LYS A 366 -12.29 -21.56 -2.70
N TYR A 367 -12.80 -20.60 -3.47
CA TYR A 367 -13.57 -19.46 -2.97
C TYR A 367 -15.01 -19.41 -3.48
N LEU A 368 -15.30 -20.05 -4.62
CA LEU A 368 -16.65 -20.15 -5.17
C LEU A 368 -17.58 -20.88 -4.20
N ASP A 369 -18.81 -20.38 -4.10
CA ASP A 369 -19.85 -21.07 -3.32
C ASP A 369 -20.30 -22.35 -4.06
N ASP A 370 -20.39 -22.28 -5.39
CA ASP A 370 -20.64 -23.42 -6.29
C ASP A 370 -19.42 -23.65 -7.21
N PRO A 371 -18.64 -24.72 -7.00
CA PRO A 371 -17.46 -25.00 -7.82
C PRO A 371 -17.80 -25.25 -9.30
N ILE A 372 -16.94 -24.76 -10.18
CA ILE A 372 -17.08 -24.95 -11.63
C ILE A 372 -16.40 -26.26 -12.06
N ALA A 373 -17.03 -26.98 -12.98
CA ALA A 373 -16.53 -28.24 -13.50
C ALA A 373 -15.28 -28.03 -14.38
N GLU A 374 -14.45 -29.07 -14.50
CA GLU A 374 -13.22 -29.06 -15.32
C GLU A 374 -13.48 -28.70 -16.80
N SER A 375 -14.61 -29.13 -17.34
CA SER A 375 -15.00 -28.84 -18.73
C SER A 375 -15.50 -27.41 -18.95
N THR A 376 -15.64 -26.60 -17.89
CA THR A 376 -16.19 -25.24 -17.99
C THR A 376 -15.13 -24.29 -18.55
N GLU A 377 -15.42 -23.66 -19.69
CA GLU A 377 -14.57 -22.60 -20.23
C GLU A 377 -14.62 -21.35 -19.34
N ILE A 378 -13.46 -20.79 -19.02
CA ILE A 378 -13.33 -19.54 -18.25
C ILE A 378 -12.96 -18.43 -19.22
N GLN A 379 -13.86 -17.45 -19.34
CA GLN A 379 -13.66 -16.24 -20.13
C GLN A 379 -13.41 -15.04 -19.21
N PHE A 380 -12.87 -13.96 -19.79
CA PHE A 380 -12.59 -12.73 -19.06
C PHE A 380 -13.52 -11.61 -19.52
N ARG A 381 -14.02 -10.82 -18.57
CA ARG A 381 -14.83 -9.62 -18.83
C ARG A 381 -13.95 -8.47 -19.30
N ASP A 382 -14.56 -7.51 -19.98
CA ASP A 382 -13.96 -6.20 -20.22
C ASP A 382 -13.78 -5.44 -18.90
N TYR A 383 -12.80 -4.54 -18.86
CA TYR A 383 -12.46 -3.78 -17.66
C TYR A 383 -12.92 -2.33 -17.80
N ASP A 384 -13.83 -1.92 -16.92
CA ASP A 384 -14.33 -0.56 -16.82
C ASP A 384 -13.39 0.30 -15.97
N TRP A 385 -12.76 1.27 -16.64
CA TRP A 385 -11.83 2.23 -16.06
C TRP A 385 -12.50 3.50 -15.51
N SER A 386 -13.82 3.63 -15.59
CA SER A 386 -14.52 4.71 -14.88
C SER A 386 -14.21 4.67 -13.39
N LEU A 387 -14.28 5.82 -12.73
CA LEU A 387 -13.94 5.92 -11.32
C LEU A 387 -14.93 5.12 -10.44
N ASN A 388 -14.44 4.53 -9.34
CA ASN A 388 -15.23 3.73 -8.40
C ASN A 388 -16.00 4.59 -7.38
N ASN A 389 -16.94 5.43 -7.81
CA ASN A 389 -17.52 6.49 -6.99
C ASN A 389 -19.04 6.62 -7.02
#